data_AF-A0A0L8HFW8-F1
#
_entry.id   AF-A0A0L8HFW8-F1
#
_cell.length_a   1.000
_cell.length_b   1.000
_cell.length_c   1.000
_cell.angle_alpha   90.00
_cell.angle_beta   90.00
_cell.angle_gamma   90.00
#
_symmetry.space_group_name_H-M   'P 1'
#
loop_
_entity.id
_entity.type
_entity.pdbx_description
1 polymer ?
#
loop_
_entity_poly.entity_id
_entity_poly.type
_entity_poly.pdbx_seq_one_letter_code
_entity_poly.pdbx_strand_id
1 'polypeptide(L)'
;ISSYEPELHPGVTFKIKNLKATLKVFSTGSITITAPCVANVQEAIEQVYPLVAEFKMEKRSTNTSSIYSDNFSDMYPVGRVSSPIHSLQAAGLSSSEEEFESDVSQD
;
A
#
# COMPACT_ATOMS: atom_id res chain seq x y z
N ILE A 1 28.99 14.18 -6.20
CA ILE A 1 28.33 15.06 -7.20
C ILE A 1 26.91 14.55 -7.34
N SER A 2 25.95 15.37 -6.96
CA SER A 2 24.52 15.23 -7.25
C SER A 2 24.18 16.17 -8.39
N SER A 3 23.39 15.70 -9.36
CA SER A 3 22.89 16.54 -10.47
C SER A 3 21.40 16.29 -10.63
N TYR A 4 20.65 17.39 -10.71
CA TYR A 4 19.21 17.41 -10.95
C TYR A 4 18.92 18.46 -12.01
N GLU A 5 18.55 18.00 -13.20
CA GLU A 5 18.13 18.84 -14.33
C GLU A 5 16.77 18.34 -14.81
N PRO A 6 15.66 18.86 -14.25
CA PRO A 6 14.32 18.32 -14.51
C PRO A 6 13.88 18.44 -15.98
N GLU A 7 14.40 19.43 -16.70
CA GLU A 7 14.19 19.62 -18.14
C GLU A 7 14.81 18.48 -18.98
N LEU A 8 15.88 17.86 -18.48
CA LEU A 8 16.62 16.81 -19.18
C LEU A 8 16.29 15.40 -18.65
N HIS A 9 16.05 15.29 -17.34
CA HIS A 9 15.70 14.02 -16.72
C HIS A 9 14.84 14.18 -15.45
N PRO A 10 13.76 13.40 -15.30
CA PRO A 10 12.84 13.50 -14.16
C PRO A 10 13.39 12.96 -12.83
N GLY A 11 14.67 12.55 -12.78
CA GLY A 11 15.27 11.89 -11.62
C GLY A 11 16.63 12.48 -11.27
N VAL A 12 16.92 12.56 -9.98
CA VAL A 12 18.21 13.02 -9.45
C VAL A 12 19.22 11.89 -9.57
N THR A 13 20.40 12.16 -10.11
CA THR A 13 21.52 11.21 -10.09
C THR A 13 22.50 11.57 -8.98
N PHE A 14 22.79 10.60 -8.12
CA PHE A 14 23.74 10.73 -7.01
C PHE A 14 24.84 9.67 -7.14
N LYS A 15 26.11 10.08 -7.01
CA LYS A 15 27.27 9.17 -7.15
C LYS A 15 28.06 9.10 -5.85
N ILE A 16 28.17 7.89 -5.29
CA ILE A 16 29.01 7.58 -4.12
C ILE A 16 30.36 7.10 -4.63
N LYS A 17 31.39 7.95 -4.53
CA LYS A 17 32.74 7.64 -5.05
C LYS A 17 33.36 6.43 -4.34
N ASN A 18 33.16 6.32 -3.03
CA ASN A 18 33.77 5.28 -2.20
C ASN A 18 33.30 3.87 -2.60
N LEU A 19 32.00 3.71 -2.86
CA LEU A 19 31.39 2.43 -3.22
C LEU A 19 31.32 2.19 -4.74
N LYS A 20 31.76 3.17 -5.55
CA LYS A 20 31.54 3.20 -7.00
C LYS A 20 30.07 2.94 -7.38
N ALA A 21 29.15 3.40 -6.51
CA ALA A 21 27.72 3.20 -6.66
C ALA A 21 27.08 4.47 -7.23
N THR A 22 26.14 4.29 -8.15
CA THR A 22 25.31 5.37 -8.70
C THR A 22 23.86 5.12 -8.34
N LEU A 23 23.21 6.14 -7.81
CA LEU A 23 21.83 6.13 -7.40
C LEU A 23 21.02 7.07 -8.29
N LYS A 24 19.79 6.65 -8.59
CA LYS A 24 18.83 7.45 -9.32
C LYS A 24 17.53 7.50 -8.52
N VAL A 25 17.18 8.70 -8.06
CA VAL A 25 16.00 8.93 -7.22
C VAL A 25 14.95 9.64 -8.05
N PHE A 26 13.74 9.09 -8.08
CA PHE A 26 12.59 9.68 -8.76
C PHE A 26 11.65 10.34 -7.74
N SER A 27 10.94 11.39 -8.15
CA SER A 27 9.93 12.07 -7.32
C SER A 27 8.80 11.15 -6.85
N THR A 28 8.59 10.01 -7.52
CA THR A 28 7.66 8.95 -7.12
C THR A 28 8.10 8.19 -5.87
N GLY A 29 9.32 8.43 -5.38
CA GLY A 29 9.93 7.68 -4.28
C GLY A 29 10.62 6.38 -4.72
N SER A 30 10.61 6.06 -6.02
CA SER A 30 11.38 4.94 -6.56
C SER A 30 12.86 5.29 -6.60
N ILE A 31 13.72 4.33 -6.22
CA ILE A 31 15.17 4.49 -6.21
C ILE A 31 15.80 3.32 -6.96
N THR A 32 16.71 3.61 -7.89
CA THR A 32 17.51 2.62 -8.59
C THR A 32 18.98 2.77 -8.18
N ILE A 33 19.63 1.66 -7.84
CA ILE A 33 21.04 1.63 -7.42
C ILE A 33 21.82 0.72 -8.36
N THR A 34 22.93 1.22 -8.89
CA THR A 34 23.87 0.46 -9.72
C THR A 34 25.25 0.48 -9.07
N ALA A 35 25.81 -0.69 -8.78
CA ALA A 35 27.12 -0.87 -8.17
C ALA A 35 27.77 -2.17 -8.67
N PRO A 36 29.10 -2.34 -8.56
CA PRO A 36 29.81 -3.51 -9.10
C PRO A 36 29.59 -4.82 -8.32
N CYS A 37 29.15 -4.75 -7.06
CA CYS A 37 28.87 -5.92 -6.25
C CYS A 37 27.72 -5.66 -5.26
N VAL A 38 27.11 -6.72 -4.76
CA VAL A 38 25.95 -6.66 -3.84
C VAL A 38 26.32 -6.00 -2.52
N ALA A 39 27.52 -6.26 -1.98
CA ALA A 39 27.99 -5.62 -0.75
C ALA A 39 27.98 -4.09 -0.86
N ASN A 40 28.42 -3.54 -2.00
CA ASN A 40 28.40 -2.08 -2.22
C ASN A 40 26.97 -1.52 -2.35
N VAL A 41 26.02 -2.31 -2.84
CA VAL A 41 24.61 -1.91 -2.88
C VAL A 41 24.06 -1.81 -1.47
N GLN A 42 24.33 -2.81 -0.61
CA GLN A 42 23.86 -2.82 0.77
C GLN A 42 24.39 -1.61 1.55
N GLU A 43 25.70 -1.38 1.50
CA GLU A 43 26.34 -0.21 2.13
C GLU A 43 25.77 1.12 1.61
N ALA A 44 25.47 1.20 0.30
CA ALA A 44 24.88 2.40 -0.29
C ALA A 44 23.45 2.63 0.22
N ILE A 45 22.67 1.57 0.42
CA ILE A 45 21.31 1.66 0.98
C ILE A 45 21.37 2.15 2.42
N GLU A 46 22.25 1.58 3.24
CA GLU A 46 22.39 1.97 4.65
C GLU A 46 22.79 3.46 4.80
N GLN A 47 23.63 3.97 3.90
CA GLN A 47 24.02 5.38 3.90
C GLN A 47 22.91 6.31 3.37
N VAL A 48 22.16 5.88 2.35
CA VAL A 48 21.20 6.76 1.65
C VAL A 48 19.82 6.75 2.29
N TYR A 49 19.38 5.61 2.83
CA TYR A 49 18.07 5.46 3.44
C TYR A 49 17.72 6.55 4.47
N PRO A 50 18.57 6.89 5.46
CA PRO A 50 18.24 7.94 6.43
C PRO A 50 18.08 9.31 5.76
N LEU A 51 18.83 9.59 4.69
CA LEU A 51 18.76 10.86 3.96
C LEU A 51 17.45 11.01 3.19
N VAL A 52 16.92 9.92 2.61
CA VAL A 52 15.68 9.97 1.81
C VAL A 52 14.43 9.76 2.66
N ALA A 53 14.54 9.06 3.79
CA ALA A 53 13.40 8.77 4.65
C ALA A 53 12.79 10.04 5.28
N GLU A 54 13.62 11.05 5.58
CA GLU A 54 13.18 12.34 6.11
C GLU A 54 12.29 13.11 5.12
N PHE A 55 12.54 12.97 3.81
CA PHE A 55 11.81 13.70 2.76
C PHE A 55 10.67 12.90 2.13
N LYS A 56 10.21 11.83 2.80
CA LYS A 56 9.10 11.03 2.31
C LYS A 56 7.81 11.88 2.27
N MET A 57 7.18 11.93 1.11
CA MET A 57 5.89 12.60 0.95
C MET A 57 4.75 11.77 1.59
N GLU A 58 3.80 12.44 2.23
CA GLU A 58 2.55 11.84 2.72
C GLU A 58 1.86 11.13 1.56
N LYS A 59 1.40 9.88 1.77
CA LYS A 59 0.57 9.22 0.77
C LYS A 59 -0.72 10.02 0.66
N ARG A 60 -0.98 10.61 -0.50
CA ARG A 60 -2.28 11.22 -0.78
C ARG A 60 -3.34 10.15 -0.56
N SER A 61 -4.14 10.30 0.49
CA SER A 61 -5.29 9.45 0.77
C SER A 61 -6.17 9.49 -0.46
N THR A 62 -6.16 8.45 -1.28
CA THR A 62 -7.20 8.27 -2.30
C THR A 62 -8.48 8.03 -1.50
N ASN A 63 -9.24 9.10 -1.30
CA ASN A 63 -10.56 9.03 -0.69
C ASN A 63 -11.48 8.28 -1.66
N THR A 64 -11.37 6.97 -1.68
CA THR A 64 -12.28 6.06 -2.38
C THR A 64 -13.62 5.96 -1.64
N SER A 65 -13.66 6.43 -0.37
CA SER A 65 -14.84 6.44 0.49
C SER A 65 -15.82 7.59 0.20
N SER A 66 -15.40 8.69 -0.45
CA SER A 66 -16.30 9.82 -0.78
C SER A 66 -17.06 9.66 -2.08
N ILE A 67 -16.79 8.63 -2.89
CA ILE A 67 -17.58 8.36 -4.10
C ILE A 67 -18.92 7.68 -3.75
N TYR A 68 -18.99 6.97 -2.62
CA TYR A 68 -20.19 6.25 -2.18
C TYR A 68 -21.11 7.03 -1.22
N SER A 69 -20.74 8.25 -0.79
CA SER A 69 -21.53 9.02 0.20
C SER A 69 -22.51 10.04 -0.39
N ASP A 70 -22.36 10.45 -1.65
CA ASP A 70 -23.02 11.68 -2.10
C ASP A 70 -24.30 11.48 -2.94
N ASN A 71 -24.81 10.25 -3.15
CA ASN A 71 -26.04 10.05 -3.93
C ASN A 71 -26.90 8.83 -3.50
N PHE A 72 -27.19 8.65 -2.20
CA PHE A 72 -28.24 7.69 -1.78
C PHE A 72 -29.20 8.24 -0.70
N SER A 73 -29.40 9.56 -0.65
CA SER A 73 -30.46 10.13 0.20
C SER A 73 -31.78 10.37 -0.53
N ASP A 74 -31.79 10.38 -1.87
CA ASP A 74 -32.94 10.89 -2.64
C ASP A 74 -33.76 9.79 -3.34
N MET A 75 -33.54 8.51 -3.01
CA MET A 75 -34.38 7.44 -3.52
C MET A 75 -34.99 6.63 -2.38
N TYR A 76 -36.32 6.77 -2.24
CA TYR A 76 -37.28 6.03 -1.39
C TYR A 76 -37.50 6.55 0.04
N PRO A 77 -38.63 7.26 0.30
CA PRO A 77 -39.09 7.56 1.65
C PRO A 77 -40.10 6.52 2.13
N VAL A 78 -39.68 5.36 2.66
CA VAL A 78 -40.59 4.50 3.45
C VAL A 78 -39.81 3.66 4.48
N GLY A 79 -40.18 3.80 5.76
CA GLY A 79 -40.18 2.66 6.68
C GLY A 79 -38.92 2.43 7.51
N ARG A 80 -38.98 2.93 8.75
CA ARG A 80 -38.15 2.56 9.90
C ARG A 80 -37.86 1.03 9.97
N VAL A 81 -36.62 0.59 9.81
CA VAL A 81 -36.08 -0.62 10.47
C VAL A 81 -34.66 -0.35 10.95
N SER A 82 -34.50 -0.36 12.27
CA SER A 82 -33.22 -0.33 12.98
C SER A 82 -32.38 -1.56 12.65
N SER A 83 -31.09 -1.39 12.38
CA SER A 83 -30.12 -2.47 12.56
C SER A 83 -28.86 -1.93 13.21
N PRO A 84 -28.55 -2.39 14.43
CA PRO A 84 -27.16 -2.68 14.73
C PRO A 84 -27.04 -3.96 15.54
N ILE A 85 -26.46 -5.03 14.97
CA ILE A 85 -25.68 -5.99 15.78
C ILE A 85 -24.48 -6.41 14.92
N HIS A 86 -23.31 -5.85 15.22
CA HIS A 86 -22.04 -6.45 14.85
C HIS A 86 -21.38 -7.03 16.11
N SER A 87 -20.84 -8.23 15.93
CA SER A 87 -19.92 -8.98 16.79
C SER A 87 -20.43 -9.51 18.14
N LEU A 88 -20.94 -10.75 18.07
CA LEU A 88 -20.61 -11.78 19.07
C LEU A 88 -19.08 -11.87 19.21
N GLN A 89 -18.55 -11.72 20.43
CA GLN A 89 -17.24 -12.26 20.79
C GLN A 89 -17.44 -13.48 21.68
N ALA A 90 -16.80 -14.55 21.25
CA ALA A 90 -16.90 -15.91 21.75
C ALA A 90 -16.51 -16.05 23.23
N ALA A 91 -17.33 -16.82 23.96
CA ALA A 91 -16.88 -17.61 25.11
C ALA A 91 -17.75 -18.87 25.25
N GLY A 92 -17.22 -19.99 24.74
CA GLY A 92 -17.39 -21.31 25.33
C GLY A 92 -18.65 -22.12 24.99
N LEU A 93 -18.43 -23.44 24.96
CA LEU A 93 -19.39 -24.55 24.93
C LEU A 93 -19.87 -24.91 23.51
N SER A 94 -19.22 -25.85 22.82
CA SER A 94 -19.24 -27.33 22.97
C SER A 94 -20.37 -27.99 22.19
N SER A 95 -19.94 -28.95 21.36
CA SER A 95 -20.61 -30.19 20.97
C SER A 95 -21.56 -30.21 19.78
N SER A 96 -21.29 -31.25 18.97
CA SER A 96 -22.24 -32.10 18.22
C SER A 96 -22.71 -31.54 16.88
N GLU A 97 -22.22 -32.03 15.74
CA GLU A 97 -22.48 -33.34 15.04
C GLU A 97 -23.20 -32.98 13.72
N GLU A 98 -22.60 -33.31 12.57
CA GLU A 98 -23.14 -34.19 11.50
C GLU A 98 -24.59 -33.85 11.09
N GLU A 99 -24.93 -33.57 9.83
CA GLU A 99 -24.90 -34.49 8.69
C GLU A 99 -25.11 -33.70 7.38
N PHE A 100 -24.65 -34.30 6.29
CA PHE A 100 -24.74 -33.83 4.91
C PHE A 100 -26.03 -34.40 4.27
N GLU A 101 -27.02 -33.55 3.97
CA GLU A 101 -28.13 -33.96 3.09
C GLU A 101 -27.86 -33.49 1.65
N SER A 102 -27.45 -34.46 0.84
CA SER A 102 -27.50 -34.41 -0.61
C SER A 102 -28.94 -34.64 -1.06
N ASP A 103 -29.52 -33.69 -1.80
CA ASP A 103 -30.70 -34.01 -2.61
C ASP A 103 -30.41 -33.89 -4.10
N VAL A 104 -30.61 -35.03 -4.74
CA VAL A 104 -30.52 -35.31 -6.16
C VAL A 104 -31.83 -34.86 -6.78
N SER A 105 -31.79 -34.18 -7.92
CA SER A 105 -32.85 -34.37 -8.91
C SER A 105 -32.33 -34.27 -10.34
N GLN A 106 -32.79 -35.24 -11.11
CA GLN A 106 -32.54 -35.54 -12.51
C GLN A 106 -33.39 -34.62 -13.41
N ASP A 107 -32.82 -34.25 -14.55
CA ASP A 107 -33.36 -34.55 -15.90
C ASP A 107 -32.18 -34.63 -16.89
#